data_AF-A0A318J2M6-F1
#
_entry.id   AF-A0A318J2M6-F1
#
_cell.length_a   1.000
_cell.length_b   1.000
_cell.length_c   1.000
_cell.angle_alpha   90.00
_cell.angle_beta   90.00
_cell.angle_gamma   90.00
#
_symmetry.space_group_name_H-M   'P 1'
#
loop_
_entity.id
_entity.type
_entity.pdbx_description
1 polymer ?
#
loop_
_entity_poly.entity_id
_entity_poly.type
_entity_poly.pdbx_seq_one_letter_code
_entity_poly.pdbx_strand_id
1 'polypeptide(L)'
;MATRIIDAQVRDIRFPTSKSMDGSDAMNGNSDYSATYVTLVTDARNGIDGHGPTFTIGRGNELCADAVKSLAKLFVIGPEWRT
;
A
#
# COMPACT_ATOMS: atom_id res chain seq x y z
N MET A 1 8.17 -14.20 22.62
CA MET A 1 8.45 -12.78 22.37
C MET A 1 7.34 -12.24 21.48
N ALA A 2 6.92 -10.99 21.69
CA ALA A 2 5.94 -10.37 20.81
C ALA A 2 6.56 -10.11 19.44
N THR A 3 5.79 -10.34 18.38
CA THR A 3 6.18 -10.02 17.01
C THR A 3 6.27 -8.50 16.85
N ARG A 4 7.27 -8.02 16.13
CA ARG A 4 7.40 -6.60 15.77
C ARG A 4 7.35 -6.42 14.26
N ILE A 5 6.80 -5.28 13.85
CA ILE A 5 6.90 -4.81 12.48
C ILE A 5 8.27 -4.12 12.34
N ILE A 6 9.09 -4.63 11.46
CA ILE A 6 10.48 -4.19 11.26
C ILE A 6 10.66 -3.36 9.99
N ASP A 7 9.75 -3.47 9.03
CA ASP A 7 9.80 -2.70 7.79
C ASP A 7 8.40 -2.51 7.19
N ALA A 8 8.28 -1.51 6.32
CA ALA A 8 7.08 -1.26 5.53
C ALA A 8 7.50 -1.04 4.06
N GLN A 9 7.37 -2.09 3.26
CA GLN A 9 7.69 -2.06 1.83
C GLN A 9 6.50 -1.53 1.05
N VAL A 10 6.74 -0.55 0.18
CA VAL A 10 5.69 0.15 -0.57
C VAL A 10 5.93 0.00 -2.07
N ARG A 11 4.88 -0.40 -2.80
CA ARG A 11 4.88 -0.51 -4.26
C ARG A 11 3.77 0.36 -4.86
N ASP A 12 4.15 1.22 -5.81
CA ASP A 12 3.22 1.92 -6.69
C ASP A 12 2.89 0.98 -7.86
N ILE A 13 1.68 0.42 -7.84
CA ILE A 13 1.21 -0.55 -8.84
C ILE A 13 0.09 0.10 -9.63
N ARG A 14 0.15 0.04 -10.97
CA ARG A 14 -0.87 0.62 -11.85
C ARG A 14 -1.24 -0.37 -12.94
N PHE A 15 -2.55 -0.51 -13.18
CA PHE A 15 -3.10 -1.35 -14.23
C PHE A 15 -3.69 -0.44 -15.32
N PRO A 16 -3.40 -0.68 -16.62
CA PRO A 16 -3.81 0.20 -17.70
C PRO A 16 -5.29 -0.03 -18.10
N THR A 17 -6.21 0.06 -17.14
CA THR A 17 -7.65 -0.15 -17.32
C THR A 17 -8.27 0.88 -18.26
N SER A 18 -7.67 2.07 -18.38
CA SER A 18 -8.11 3.10 -19.33
C SER A 18 -8.07 2.64 -20.79
N LYS A 19 -7.22 1.67 -21.15
CA LYS A 19 -7.16 1.15 -22.53
C LYS A 19 -8.45 0.47 -22.99
N SER A 20 -9.19 -0.11 -22.05
CA SER A 20 -10.46 -0.78 -22.30
C SER A 20 -11.65 0.02 -21.76
N MET A 21 -11.40 1.19 -21.16
CA MET A 21 -12.38 2.01 -20.45
C MET A 21 -13.05 1.28 -19.27
N ASP A 22 -12.36 0.31 -18.68
CA ASP A 22 -12.89 -0.45 -17.54
C ASP A 22 -13.01 0.47 -16.32
N GLY A 23 -14.22 0.55 -15.76
CA GLY A 23 -14.50 1.36 -14.57
C GLY A 23 -14.67 2.86 -14.82
N SER A 24 -14.77 3.29 -16.08
CA SER A 24 -15.07 4.69 -16.40
C SER A 24 -16.44 5.12 -15.91
N ASP A 25 -16.56 6.36 -15.44
CA ASP A 25 -17.83 6.99 -15.08
C ASP A 25 -17.90 8.44 -15.58
N ALA A 26 -18.99 9.15 -15.28
CA ALA A 26 -19.21 10.52 -15.74
C ALA A 26 -18.16 11.53 -15.22
N MET A 27 -17.52 11.25 -14.09
CA MET A 27 -16.49 12.08 -13.46
C MET A 27 -15.08 11.56 -13.79
N ASN A 28 -14.90 10.25 -13.83
CA ASN A 28 -13.61 9.57 -13.95
C ASN A 28 -13.52 8.82 -15.28
N GLY A 29 -13.39 9.56 -16.39
CA GLY A 29 -13.48 8.98 -17.73
C GLY A 29 -12.31 8.09 -18.14
N ASN A 30 -11.10 8.32 -17.63
CA ASN A 30 -9.88 7.63 -18.09
C ASN A 30 -9.00 7.12 -16.93
N SER A 31 -9.62 6.46 -15.96
CA SER A 31 -8.96 5.90 -14.78
C SER A 31 -8.04 4.72 -15.11
N ASP A 32 -6.84 4.73 -14.51
CA ASP A 32 -5.97 3.56 -14.43
C ASP A 32 -5.99 3.04 -13.00
N TYR A 33 -6.75 1.97 -12.76
CA TYR A 33 -6.88 1.37 -11.43
C TYR A 33 -5.50 1.05 -10.88
N SER A 34 -5.23 1.58 -9.69
CA SER A 34 -3.91 1.61 -9.11
C SER A 34 -3.98 1.25 -7.63
N ALA A 35 -2.85 0.76 -7.12
CA ALA A 35 -2.70 0.41 -5.72
C ALA A 35 -1.39 0.96 -5.20
N THR A 36 -1.46 1.69 -4.10
CA THR A 36 -0.32 1.82 -3.18
C THR A 36 -0.35 0.57 -2.32
N TYR A 37 0.47 -0.42 -2.68
CA TYR A 37 0.49 -1.72 -2.01
C TYR A 37 1.58 -1.76 -0.96
N VAL A 38 1.20 -2.05 0.28
CA VAL A 38 2.09 -2.07 1.44
C VAL A 38 2.23 -3.50 1.96
N THR A 39 3.48 -3.90 2.19
CA THR A 39 3.82 -5.10 2.95
C THR A 39 4.52 -4.67 4.24
N LEU A 40 3.90 -4.99 5.38
CA LEU A 40 4.47 -4.82 6.71
C LEU A 40 5.27 -6.08 7.04
N VAL A 41 6.59 -5.96 7.04
CA VAL A 41 7.49 -7.08 7.29
C VAL A 41 7.65 -7.25 8.79
N THR A 42 7.60 -8.49 9.28
CA THR A 42 7.77 -8.77 10.72
C THR A 42 9.03 -9.57 11.03
N ASP A 43 9.46 -9.55 12.30
CA ASP A 43 10.53 -10.42 12.82
C ASP A 43 10.04 -11.82 13.25
N ALA A 44 8.81 -12.19 12.91
CA ALA A 44 8.22 -13.46 13.32
C ALA A 44 8.90 -14.66 12.64
N ARG A 45 9.22 -15.68 13.44
CA ARG A 45 9.92 -16.90 12.96
C ARG A 45 9.12 -17.75 11.98
N ASN A 46 7.79 -17.61 11.97
CA ASN A 46 6.91 -18.30 11.04
C ASN A 46 6.72 -17.53 9.71
N GLY A 47 7.39 -16.40 9.53
CA GLY A 47 7.36 -15.62 8.29
C GLY A 47 6.03 -14.93 8.02
N ILE A 48 5.28 -14.53 9.05
CA ILE A 48 4.03 -13.79 8.87
C ILE A 48 4.33 -12.33 8.48
N ASP A 49 3.64 -11.85 7.45
CA ASP A 49 3.69 -10.45 7.01
C ASP A 49 2.26 -9.89 6.89
N GLY A 50 2.13 -8.57 7.07
CA GLY A 50 0.88 -7.84 6.88
C GLY A 50 0.78 -7.27 5.47
N HIS A 51 -0.38 -7.41 4.82
CA HIS A 51 -0.59 -6.92 3.45
C HIS A 51 -1.79 -5.99 3.38
N GLY A 52 -1.64 -4.84 2.74
CA GLY A 52 -2.70 -3.85 2.62
C GLY A 52 -2.52 -2.92 1.43
N PRO A 53 -3.58 -2.69 0.62
CA PRO A 53 -3.56 -1.67 -0.41
C PRO A 53 -4.42 -0.44 -0.05
N THR A 54 -4.03 0.72 -0.57
CA THR A 54 -4.93 1.84 -0.85
C THR A 54 -5.23 1.87 -2.34
N PHE A 55 -6.51 1.94 -2.70
CA PHE A 55 -6.95 2.05 -4.09
C PHE A 55 -6.92 3.51 -4.56
N THR A 56 -6.40 3.72 -5.76
CA THR A 56 -6.45 5.00 -6.47
C THR A 56 -6.74 4.75 -7.96
N ILE A 57 -6.97 5.83 -8.72
CA ILE A 57 -7.35 5.75 -10.15
C ILE A 57 -6.24 6.27 -11.10
N GLY A 58 -4.98 6.18 -10.68
CA GLY A 58 -3.82 6.45 -11.54
C GLY A 58 -2.93 7.55 -11.00
N ARG A 59 -3.06 8.76 -11.54
CA ARG A 59 -2.27 9.93 -11.11
C ARG A 59 -2.48 10.20 -9.62
N GLY A 60 -1.40 10.48 -8.89
CA GLY A 60 -1.45 10.70 -7.44
C GLY A 60 -1.20 9.44 -6.61
N ASN A 61 -1.16 8.24 -7.20
CA ASN A 61 -0.79 7.02 -6.47
C ASN A 61 0.62 7.12 -5.85
N GLU A 62 1.53 7.82 -6.52
CA GLU A 62 2.89 8.09 -6.03
C GLU A 62 2.88 8.91 -4.73
N LEU A 63 1.93 9.84 -4.58
CA LEU A 63 1.77 10.66 -3.37
C LEU A 63 1.30 9.80 -2.20
N CYS A 64 0.37 8.89 -2.44
CA CYS A 64 -0.05 7.91 -1.44
C CYS A 64 1.12 6.99 -1.03
N ALA A 65 1.93 6.54 -1.99
CA ALA A 65 3.11 5.72 -1.72
C ALA A 65 4.13 6.46 -0.85
N ASP A 66 4.42 7.73 -1.14
CA ASP A 66 5.35 8.55 -0.37
C ASP A 66 4.80 8.94 1.00
N ALA A 67 3.48 9.13 1.13
CA ALA A 67 2.81 9.29 2.42
C ALA A 67 3.03 8.05 3.31
N VAL A 68 2.86 6.84 2.78
CA VAL A 68 3.12 5.60 3.54
C VAL A 68 4.57 5.55 4.00
N LYS A 69 5.55 5.79 3.10
CA LYS A 69 6.98 5.78 3.46
C LYS A 69 7.32 6.77 4.58
N SER A 70 6.62 7.90 4.61
CA SER A 70 6.83 8.95 5.61
C SER A 70 6.21 8.59 6.96
N LEU A 71 4.98 8.04 6.95
CA LEU A 71 4.20 7.74 8.15
C LEU A 71 4.61 6.42 8.81
N ALA A 72 5.04 5.42 8.04
CA ALA A 72 5.35 4.09 8.56
C ALA A 72 6.44 4.13 9.64
N LYS A 73 7.45 4.99 9.48
CA LYS A 73 8.52 5.18 10.45
C LYS A 73 8.06 5.79 11.77
N LEU A 74 6.97 6.56 11.75
CA LEU A 74 6.47 7.28 12.91
C LEU A 74 5.45 6.45 13.72
N PHE A 75 4.62 5.67 13.03
CA PHE A 75 3.44 5.07 13.64
C PHE A 75 3.40 3.55 13.60
N VAL A 76 4.22 2.90 12.76
CA VAL A 76 4.05 1.47 12.45
C VAL A 76 5.28 0.64 12.80
N ILE A 77 6.48 1.09 12.42
CA ILE A 77 7.73 0.33 12.61
C ILE A 77 8.20 0.45 14.06
N GLY A 78 8.48 -0.69 14.71
CA GLY A 78 9.14 -0.75 16.02
C GLY A 78 8.31 -1.24 17.22
N PRO A 79 7.02 -0.84 17.41
CA PRO A 79 6.22 -1.31 18.53
C PRO A 79 6.08 -2.84 18.59
N GLU A 80 6.12 -3.39 19.81
CA GLU A 80 5.73 -4.78 20.05
C GLU A 80 4.23 -4.95 19.81
N TRP A 81 3.88 -5.84 18.88
CA TRP A 81 2.49 -6.16 18.60
C TRP A 81 1.91 -6.93 19.80
N ARG A 82 1.03 -6.28 20.54
CA ARG A 82 0.27 -6.90 21.65
C ARG A 82 -1.16 -7.13 21.16
N THR A 83 -1.53 -8.40 21.04
CA THR A 83 -2.92 -8.83 20.88
C THR A 83 -3.69 -8.65 22.17
#